data_AF-A0A7D7L8H9-F1
#
_entry.id   AF-A0A7D7L8H9-F1
#
_cell.length_a   1.000
_cell.length_b   1.000
_cell.length_c   1.000
_cell.angle_alpha   90.00
_cell.angle_beta   90.00
_cell.angle_gamma   90.00
#
_symmetry.space_group_name_H-M   'P 1'
#
loop_
_entity.id
_entity.type
_entity.pdbx_description
1 polymer ?
#
loop_
_entity_poly.entity_id
_entity_poly.type
_entity_poly.pdbx_seq_one_letter_code
_entity_poly.pdbx_strand_id
1 'polypeptide(L)'
;MSTQPTIQSIYTDGACTGNPGPGGWGVVVYFSDGSIHEMGDASPHTTNNKMEMQAAIAALQFLQTSEQAQPITLHTDSEYLINCVTKWVKGWKMKGWKKSDGKPVQNQDLLEILDELNTQQVKWQHVRGHSGNIGNERCDVIARTYASGKTPSLQQLSPKNLYKSLPSKNELNVAKVADYEKNSRITNQSPQEISTSAPEITVMEPSTGPTAAATDEKPPEMRVSQLRSLVETLRIADEISEKGYLITSSELADLMDVHASAVTSRGDQWRWRNWIVSRVRREGNQILWELERGDQVGGEED
;
A
#
# COMPACT_ATOMS: atom_id res chain seq x y z
N MET A 1 6.20 -34.82 20.98
CA MET A 1 5.40 -34.16 19.93
C MET A 1 6.03 -32.79 19.73
N SER A 2 6.59 -32.51 18.55
CA SER A 2 7.16 -31.20 18.27
C SER A 2 5.99 -30.23 18.12
N THR A 3 5.66 -29.51 19.19
CA THR A 3 4.61 -28.49 19.18
C THR A 3 5.12 -27.31 18.37
N GLN A 4 4.86 -27.32 17.07
CA GLN A 4 5.15 -26.17 16.23
C GLN A 4 4.33 -24.99 16.76
N PRO A 5 4.95 -23.82 17.00
CA PRO A 5 4.23 -22.66 17.49
C PRO A 5 3.11 -22.28 16.51
N THR A 6 1.92 -22.05 17.07
CA THR A 6 0.73 -21.67 16.28
C THR A 6 0.79 -20.18 15.98
N ILE A 7 0.67 -19.82 14.71
CA ILE A 7 0.62 -18.45 14.21
C ILE A 7 -0.69 -17.82 14.66
N GLN A 8 -0.60 -16.65 15.30
CA GLN A 8 -1.73 -15.84 15.76
C GLN A 8 -2.15 -14.79 14.74
N SER A 9 -1.19 -14.06 14.15
CA SER A 9 -1.46 -13.02 13.15
C SER A 9 -0.24 -12.77 12.28
N ILE A 10 -0.46 -12.40 11.02
CA ILE A 10 0.59 -12.01 10.08
C ILE A 10 0.34 -10.58 9.60
N TYR A 11 1.38 -9.78 9.50
CA TYR A 11 1.36 -8.42 8.97
C TYR A 11 2.29 -8.33 7.77
N THR A 12 1.91 -7.55 6.75
CA THR A 12 2.71 -7.38 5.52
C THR A 12 2.64 -5.94 5.04
N ASP A 13 3.78 -5.40 4.62
CA ASP A 13 3.88 -4.06 4.03
C ASP A 13 4.99 -4.00 2.96
N GLY A 14 4.89 -3.05 2.04
CA GLY A 14 5.85 -2.79 0.98
C GLY A 14 6.07 -1.29 0.77
N ALA A 15 7.34 -0.90 0.60
CA ALA A 15 7.73 0.48 0.42
C ALA A 15 8.65 0.65 -0.80
N CYS A 16 8.51 1.76 -1.52
CA CYS A 16 9.36 2.08 -2.66
C CYS A 16 9.80 3.55 -2.65
N THR A 17 11.11 3.80 -2.80
CA THR A 17 11.68 5.14 -2.90
C THR A 17 11.68 5.57 -4.36
N GLY A 18 10.64 6.30 -4.77
CA GLY A 18 10.34 6.56 -6.18
C GLY A 18 9.56 5.40 -6.81
N ASN A 19 8.63 5.69 -7.72
CA ASN A 19 7.71 4.69 -8.27
C ASN A 19 7.67 4.76 -9.82
N PRO A 20 8.55 4.02 -10.53
CA PRO A 20 9.43 2.96 -10.04
C PRO A 20 10.75 3.46 -9.40
N GLY A 21 11.36 2.64 -8.54
CA GLY A 21 12.60 2.94 -7.81
C GLY A 21 13.07 1.78 -6.92
N PRO A 22 14.10 1.98 -6.07
CA PRO A 22 14.49 1.01 -5.06
C PRO A 22 13.35 0.77 -4.07
N GLY A 23 13.01 -0.50 -3.84
CA GLY A 23 11.94 -0.89 -2.94
C GLY A 23 12.35 -1.99 -2.00
N GLY A 24 11.55 -2.18 -0.96
CA GLY A 24 11.69 -3.24 0.01
C GLY A 24 10.33 -3.65 0.55
N TRP A 25 10.27 -4.84 1.12
CA TRP A 25 9.07 -5.37 1.72
C TRP A 25 9.37 -6.00 3.08
N GLY A 26 8.35 -6.06 3.94
CA GLY A 26 8.46 -6.58 5.29
C GLY A 26 7.25 -7.43 5.68
N VAL A 27 7.50 -8.50 6.42
CA VAL A 27 6.48 -9.35 7.01
C VAL A 27 6.83 -9.62 8.47
N VAL A 28 5.82 -9.54 9.32
CA VAL A 28 5.93 -9.84 10.76
C VAL A 28 4.88 -10.88 11.11
N VAL A 29 5.34 -11.99 11.70
CA VAL A 29 4.51 -13.12 12.13
C VAL A 29 4.54 -13.18 13.64
N TYR A 30 3.37 -13.08 14.27
CA TYR A 30 3.20 -13.26 15.71
C TYR A 30 2.67 -14.65 16.01
N PHE A 31 3.25 -15.31 17.00
CA PHE A 31 2.84 -16.63 17.46
C PHE A 31 2.13 -16.56 18.81
N SER A 32 1.28 -17.55 19.05
CA SER A 32 0.50 -17.70 20.29
C SER A 32 1.35 -17.86 21.56
N ASP A 33 2.61 -18.28 21.45
CA ASP A 33 3.56 -18.37 22.56
C ASP A 33 4.30 -17.05 22.84
N GLY A 34 3.94 -15.97 22.14
CA GLY A 34 4.54 -14.65 22.25
C GLY A 34 5.82 -14.47 21.45
N SER A 35 6.27 -15.50 20.72
CA SER A 35 7.42 -15.38 19.82
C SER A 35 7.07 -14.62 18.54
N ILE A 36 8.10 -14.08 17.87
CA ILE A 36 7.97 -13.25 16.68
C ILE A 36 8.93 -13.78 15.61
N HIS A 37 8.47 -13.82 14.36
CA HIS A 37 9.31 -14.07 13.19
C HIS A 37 9.15 -12.94 12.17
N GLU A 38 10.27 -12.38 11.74
CA GLU A 38 10.34 -11.25 10.81
C GLU A 38 11.13 -11.64 9.56
N MET A 39 10.65 -11.20 8.41
CA MET A 39 11.27 -11.43 7.12
C MET A 39 11.10 -10.19 6.23
N GLY A 40 11.99 -10.03 5.26
CA GLY A 40 11.96 -8.95 4.30
C GLY A 40 13.07 -9.10 3.28
N ASP A 41 12.94 -8.38 2.17
CA ASP A 41 13.98 -8.30 1.14
C ASP A 41 13.87 -6.96 0.39
N ALA A 42 14.85 -6.70 -0.47
CA ALA A 42 14.94 -5.49 -1.28
C ALA A 42 14.96 -5.80 -2.78
N SER A 43 14.48 -4.85 -3.58
CA SER A 43 14.64 -4.85 -5.04
C SER A 43 15.16 -3.48 -5.49
N PRO A 44 16.23 -3.41 -6.30
CA PRO A 44 16.82 -2.14 -6.71
C PRO A 44 15.94 -1.34 -7.68
N HIS A 45 15.00 -1.98 -8.37
CA HIS A 45 14.10 -1.32 -9.31
C HIS A 45 12.73 -2.01 -9.38
N THR A 46 11.75 -1.42 -8.70
CA THR A 46 10.42 -1.98 -8.54
C THR A 46 9.37 -0.88 -8.32
N THR A 47 8.14 -1.25 -7.96
CA THR A 47 7.04 -0.33 -7.60
C THR A 47 6.50 -0.66 -6.22
N ASN A 48 5.75 0.27 -5.61
CA ASN A 48 5.13 0.03 -4.30
C ASN A 48 4.22 -1.22 -4.31
N ASN A 49 3.31 -1.28 -5.29
CA ASN A 49 2.37 -2.39 -5.42
C ASN A 49 3.08 -3.74 -5.58
N LYS A 50 4.23 -3.79 -6.26
CA LYS A 50 5.02 -5.02 -6.37
C LYS A 50 5.61 -5.43 -5.03
N MET A 51 6.07 -4.47 -4.21
CA MET A 51 6.59 -4.77 -2.86
C MET A 51 5.49 -5.26 -1.93
N GLU A 52 4.32 -4.63 -1.95
CA GLU A 52 3.16 -5.09 -1.18
C GLU A 52 2.77 -6.53 -1.56
N MET A 53 2.74 -6.84 -2.86
CA MET A 53 2.48 -8.19 -3.36
C MET A 53 3.55 -9.20 -2.96
N GLN A 54 4.83 -8.82 -3.04
CA GLN A 54 5.94 -9.69 -2.62
C GLN A 54 5.91 -10.00 -1.12
N ALA A 55 5.58 -9.02 -0.28
CA ALA A 55 5.37 -9.22 1.16
C ALA A 55 4.30 -10.30 1.41
N ALA A 56 3.16 -10.17 0.73
CA ALA A 56 2.07 -11.11 0.82
C ALA A 56 2.44 -12.52 0.33
N ILE A 57 3.16 -12.64 -0.79
CA ILE A 57 3.66 -13.93 -1.28
C ILE A 57 4.55 -14.60 -0.23
N ALA A 58 5.50 -13.88 0.34
CA ALA A 58 6.41 -14.40 1.36
C ALA A 58 5.66 -14.88 2.61
N ALA A 59 4.66 -14.11 3.06
CA ALA A 59 3.78 -14.48 4.17
C ALA A 59 3.01 -15.79 3.90
N LEU A 60 2.46 -15.95 2.70
CA LEU A 60 1.71 -17.17 2.33
C LEU A 60 2.62 -18.39 2.18
N GLN A 61 3.82 -18.21 1.61
CA GLN A 61 4.83 -19.28 1.54
C GLN A 61 5.23 -19.74 2.94
N PHE A 62 5.45 -18.81 3.87
CA PHE A 62 5.73 -19.14 5.27
C PHE A 62 4.58 -19.94 5.90
N LEU A 63 3.35 -19.50 5.70
CA LEU A 63 2.17 -20.20 6.19
C LEU A 63 2.10 -21.64 5.64
N GLN A 64 2.37 -21.84 4.35
CA GLN A 64 2.39 -23.18 3.75
C GLN A 64 3.43 -24.10 4.42
N THR A 65 4.60 -23.57 4.77
CA THR A 65 5.64 -24.34 5.48
C THR A 65 5.33 -24.61 6.96
N SER A 66 4.43 -23.82 7.56
CA SER A 66 4.06 -23.96 8.97
C SER A 66 3.08 -25.12 9.24
N GLU A 67 2.52 -25.72 8.17
CA GLU A 67 1.50 -26.79 8.24
C GLU A 67 0.29 -26.44 9.15
N GLN A 68 0.03 -25.15 9.36
CA GLN A 68 -1.04 -24.68 10.23
C GLN A 68 -2.41 -25.00 9.62
N ALA A 69 -3.21 -25.79 10.35
CA ALA A 69 -4.56 -26.14 9.94
C ALA A 69 -5.61 -25.06 10.26
N GLN A 70 -5.32 -24.18 11.24
CA GLN A 70 -6.27 -23.19 11.73
C GLN A 70 -6.31 -21.95 10.83
N PRO A 71 -7.50 -21.32 10.64
CA PRO A 71 -7.59 -20.06 9.91
C PRO A 71 -6.71 -18.98 10.53
N ILE A 72 -6.03 -18.21 9.68
CA ILE A 72 -5.13 -17.14 10.08
C ILE A 72 -5.59 -15.81 9.50
N THR A 73 -5.34 -14.71 10.23
CA THR A 73 -5.58 -13.36 9.73
C THR A 73 -4.28 -12.76 9.22
N LEU A 74 -4.30 -12.31 7.96
CA LEU A 74 -3.22 -11.56 7.31
C LEU A 74 -3.66 -10.11 7.17
N HIS A 75 -2.90 -9.22 7.79
CA HIS A 75 -3.13 -7.78 7.82
C HIS A 75 -2.23 -7.06 6.82
N THR A 76 -2.81 -6.16 6.04
CA THR A 76 -2.10 -5.27 5.12
C THR A 76 -2.86 -3.96 4.98
N ASP A 77 -2.14 -2.87 4.74
CA ASP A 77 -2.67 -1.55 4.38
C ASP A 77 -2.78 -1.31 2.87
N SER A 78 -2.42 -2.31 2.06
CA SER A 78 -2.61 -2.25 0.61
C SER A 78 -4.05 -2.57 0.23
N GLU A 79 -4.84 -1.52 -0.03
CA GLU A 79 -6.16 -1.67 -0.65
C GLU A 79 -6.07 -2.34 -2.02
N TYR A 80 -5.01 -2.07 -2.78
CA TYR A 80 -4.80 -2.66 -4.10
C TYR A 80 -4.66 -4.19 -3.99
N LEU A 81 -3.78 -4.67 -3.11
CA LEU A 81 -3.58 -6.09 -2.87
C LEU A 81 -4.87 -6.77 -2.39
N ILE A 82 -5.57 -6.17 -1.42
CA ILE A 82 -6.83 -6.73 -0.90
C ILE A 82 -7.87 -6.84 -2.00
N ASN A 83 -8.05 -5.80 -2.83
CA ASN A 83 -9.00 -5.86 -3.93
C ASN A 83 -8.59 -6.90 -4.99
N CYS A 84 -7.29 -7.06 -5.26
CA CYS A 84 -6.79 -8.12 -6.12
C CYS A 84 -7.24 -9.50 -5.61
N VAL A 85 -6.87 -9.86 -4.38
CA VAL A 85 -7.11 -11.21 -3.84
C VAL A 85 -8.58 -11.50 -3.53
N THR A 86 -9.38 -10.48 -3.16
CA THR A 86 -10.78 -10.70 -2.74
C THR A 86 -11.80 -10.50 -3.86
N LYS A 87 -11.55 -9.59 -4.82
CA LYS A 87 -12.56 -9.16 -5.80
C LYS A 87 -12.16 -9.46 -7.25
N TRP A 88 -10.92 -9.19 -7.64
CA TRP A 88 -10.57 -9.07 -9.06
C TRP A 88 -10.01 -10.35 -9.68
N VAL A 89 -9.16 -11.08 -8.96
CA VAL A 89 -8.44 -12.25 -9.50
C VAL A 89 -9.39 -13.29 -10.10
N LYS A 90 -10.52 -13.59 -9.46
CA LYS A 90 -11.54 -14.51 -10.01
C LYS A 90 -12.04 -14.08 -11.40
N GLY A 91 -12.35 -12.79 -11.55
CA GLY A 91 -12.82 -12.23 -12.81
C GLY A 91 -11.73 -12.18 -13.88
N TRP A 92 -10.49 -11.88 -13.50
CA TRP A 92 -9.36 -11.88 -14.42
C TRP A 92 -9.02 -13.29 -14.92
N LYS A 93 -9.03 -14.31 -14.07
CA LYS A 93 -8.84 -15.71 -14.48
C LYS A 93 -9.87 -16.15 -15.52
N MET A 94 -11.14 -15.82 -15.32
CA MET A 94 -12.21 -16.11 -16.29
C MET A 94 -12.00 -15.41 -17.65
N LYS A 95 -11.34 -14.25 -17.65
CA LYS A 95 -11.04 -13.46 -18.85
C LYS A 95 -9.65 -13.74 -19.43
N GLY A 96 -8.96 -14.78 -18.96
CA GLY A 96 -7.60 -15.12 -19.39
C GLY A 96 -6.57 -14.03 -19.06
N TRP A 97 -6.67 -13.45 -17.86
CA TRP A 97 -5.80 -12.39 -17.33
C TRP A 97 -5.77 -11.11 -18.17
N LYS A 98 -6.91 -10.76 -18.76
CA LYS A 98 -7.11 -9.51 -19.50
C LYS A 98 -8.10 -8.60 -18.79
N LYS A 99 -7.82 -7.31 -18.84
CA LYS A 99 -8.73 -6.25 -18.41
C LYS A 99 -9.85 -6.06 -19.44
N SER A 100 -10.85 -5.24 -19.10
CA SER A 100 -11.97 -4.90 -20.00
C SER A 100 -11.53 -4.19 -21.28
N ASP A 101 -10.40 -3.49 -21.25
CA ASP A 101 -9.77 -2.84 -22.41
C ASP A 101 -8.95 -3.81 -23.30
N GLY A 102 -8.97 -5.11 -22.99
CA GLY A 102 -8.24 -6.16 -23.71
C GLY A 102 -6.74 -6.22 -23.39
N LYS A 103 -6.21 -5.28 -22.60
CA LYS A 103 -4.81 -5.27 -22.19
C LYS A 103 -4.56 -6.31 -21.08
N PRO A 104 -3.33 -6.85 -20.96
CA PRO A 104 -2.97 -7.73 -19.86
C PRO A 104 -3.13 -7.02 -18.51
N VAL A 105 -3.46 -7.79 -17.49
CA VAL A 105 -3.50 -7.32 -16.10
C VAL A 105 -2.07 -6.96 -15.66
N GLN A 106 -1.93 -5.85 -14.95
CA GLN A 106 -0.63 -5.45 -14.41
C GLN A 106 -0.20 -6.39 -13.28
N ASN A 107 1.09 -6.70 -13.20
CA ASN A 107 1.66 -7.61 -12.19
C ASN A 107 1.02 -9.01 -12.21
N GLN A 108 0.57 -9.47 -13.39
CA GLN A 108 -0.05 -10.78 -13.57
C GLN A 108 0.83 -11.92 -13.02
N ASP A 109 2.14 -11.83 -13.21
CA ASP A 109 3.14 -12.77 -12.69
C ASP A 109 3.06 -12.95 -11.17
N LEU A 110 2.97 -11.85 -10.41
CA LEU A 110 2.83 -11.91 -8.95
C LEU A 110 1.42 -12.34 -8.51
N LEU A 111 0.40 -11.93 -9.27
CA LEU A 111 -1.00 -12.26 -8.98
C LEU A 111 -1.30 -13.74 -9.17
N GLU A 112 -0.69 -14.38 -10.17
CA GLU A 112 -0.81 -15.83 -10.37
C GLU A 112 -0.23 -16.59 -9.18
N ILE A 113 0.97 -16.23 -8.72
CA ILE A 113 1.60 -16.82 -7.54
C ILE A 113 0.76 -16.59 -6.28
N LEU A 114 0.24 -15.36 -6.08
CA LEU A 114 -0.64 -15.06 -4.96
C LEU A 114 -1.91 -15.92 -4.96
N ASP A 115 -2.54 -16.10 -6.12
CA ASP A 115 -3.75 -16.91 -6.25
C ASP A 115 -3.50 -18.39 -5.98
N GLU A 116 -2.34 -18.91 -6.42
CA GLU A 116 -1.94 -20.30 -6.15
C GLU A 116 -1.69 -20.57 -4.67
N LEU A 117 -1.07 -19.60 -3.97
CA LEU A 117 -0.73 -19.73 -2.55
C LEU A 117 -1.91 -19.39 -1.63
N ASN A 118 -2.85 -18.56 -2.07
CA ASN A 118 -3.95 -18.10 -1.24
C ASN A 118 -5.00 -19.21 -1.07
N THR A 119 -5.27 -19.58 0.19
CA THR A 119 -6.24 -20.61 0.54
C THR A 119 -7.39 -20.00 1.35
N GLN A 120 -8.49 -20.76 1.51
CA GLN A 120 -9.62 -20.35 2.35
C GLN A 120 -9.26 -20.22 3.84
N GLN A 121 -8.09 -20.69 4.26
CA GLN A 121 -7.59 -20.52 5.63
C GLN A 121 -7.15 -19.08 5.89
N VAL A 122 -6.80 -18.31 4.86
CA VAL A 122 -6.31 -16.94 5.00
C VAL A 122 -7.47 -15.95 4.98
N LYS A 123 -7.64 -15.25 6.10
CA LYS A 123 -8.56 -14.12 6.23
C LYS A 123 -7.78 -12.84 6.03
N TRP A 124 -8.11 -12.13 4.95
CA TRP A 124 -7.49 -10.85 4.62
C TRP A 124 -8.18 -9.72 5.39
N GLN A 125 -7.38 -8.91 6.08
CA GLN A 125 -7.88 -7.76 6.82
C GLN A 125 -7.15 -6.49 6.41
N HIS A 126 -7.91 -5.51 5.92
CA HIS A 126 -7.38 -4.18 5.70
C HIS A 126 -7.12 -3.49 7.03
N VAL A 127 -5.90 -3.04 7.24
CA VAL A 127 -5.54 -2.11 8.31
C VAL A 127 -5.26 -0.76 7.69
N ARG A 128 -5.48 0.31 8.44
CA ARG A 128 -5.08 1.63 7.96
C ARG A 128 -3.58 1.78 8.19
N GLY A 129 -2.87 2.32 7.20
CA GLY A 129 -1.45 2.66 7.33
C GLY A 129 -1.24 3.62 8.50
N HIS A 130 -0.10 3.48 9.17
CA HIS A 130 0.38 4.39 10.24
C HIS A 130 -0.65 4.70 11.36
N SER A 131 -1.53 3.75 11.68
CA SER A 131 -2.66 3.97 12.60
C SER A 131 -2.46 3.37 13.99
N GLY A 132 -1.23 3.21 14.47
CA GLY A 132 -0.95 2.60 15.78
C GLY A 132 -0.95 1.07 15.78
N ASN A 133 -0.96 0.42 14.61
CA ASN A 133 -0.84 -1.03 14.53
C ASN A 133 0.64 -1.43 14.57
N ILE A 134 1.08 -1.90 15.73
CA ILE A 134 2.48 -2.26 16.00
C ILE A 134 3.05 -3.23 14.94
N GLY A 135 2.25 -4.20 14.47
CA GLY A 135 2.67 -5.16 13.46
C GLY A 135 2.89 -4.50 12.10
N ASN A 136 1.96 -3.66 11.65
CA ASN A 136 2.07 -2.94 10.39
C ASN A 136 3.21 -1.92 10.41
N GLU A 137 3.34 -1.16 11.50
CA GLU A 137 4.44 -0.21 11.69
C GLU A 137 5.81 -0.90 11.66
N ARG A 138 5.89 -2.11 12.22
CA ARG A 138 7.11 -2.89 12.15
C ARG A 138 7.40 -3.35 10.72
N CYS A 139 6.39 -3.77 9.95
CA CYS A 139 6.55 -4.08 8.54
C CYS A 139 7.02 -2.86 7.72
N ASP A 140 6.43 -1.68 7.94
CA ASP A 140 6.84 -0.42 7.30
C ASP A 140 8.32 -0.10 7.56
N VAL A 141 8.76 -0.23 8.82
CA VAL A 141 10.17 -0.01 9.20
C VAL A 141 11.08 -0.99 8.46
N ILE A 142 10.71 -2.27 8.38
CA ILE A 142 11.50 -3.28 7.66
C ILE A 142 11.56 -2.92 6.17
N ALA A 143 10.41 -2.65 5.54
CA ALA A 143 10.28 -2.34 4.13
C ALA A 143 11.07 -1.09 3.74
N ARG A 144 10.94 0.02 4.48
CA ARG A 144 11.68 1.27 4.23
C ARG A 144 13.17 1.13 4.45
N THR A 145 13.59 0.33 5.43
CA THR A 145 15.01 0.07 5.68
C THR A 145 15.64 -0.63 4.47
N TYR A 146 14.97 -1.67 3.95
CA TYR A 146 15.37 -2.36 2.74
C TYR A 146 15.35 -1.45 1.50
N ALA A 147 14.28 -0.65 1.32
CA ALA A 147 14.17 0.31 0.22
C ALA A 147 15.28 1.37 0.23
N SER A 148 15.82 1.68 1.41
CA SER A 148 16.94 2.61 1.60
C SER A 148 18.32 1.95 1.40
N GLY A 149 18.37 0.68 0.99
CA GLY A 149 19.61 -0.08 0.81
C GLY A 149 20.29 -0.53 2.11
N LYS A 150 19.58 -0.50 3.24
CA LYS A 150 20.08 -0.95 4.54
C LYS A 150 19.48 -2.31 4.89
N THR A 151 20.17 -3.07 5.76
CA THR A 151 19.66 -4.33 6.28
C THR A 151 19.07 -4.12 7.67
N PRO A 152 17.77 -4.36 7.91
CA PRO A 152 17.17 -4.26 9.23
C PRO A 152 17.64 -5.41 10.13
N SER A 153 17.64 -5.18 11.44
CA SER A 153 17.74 -6.27 12.41
C SER A 153 16.39 -6.98 12.47
N LEU A 154 16.37 -8.24 12.05
CA LEU A 154 15.17 -9.07 12.00
C LEU A 154 15.16 -10.06 13.18
N GLN A 155 14.01 -10.17 13.85
CA GLN A 155 13.77 -11.20 14.84
C GLN A 155 13.38 -12.49 14.13
N GLN A 156 14.27 -13.48 14.13
CA GLN A 156 13.99 -14.79 13.56
C GLN A 156 13.91 -15.81 14.67
N LEU A 157 12.89 -16.66 14.63
CA LEU A 157 12.83 -17.82 15.49
C LEU A 157 14.10 -18.69 15.26
N SER A 158 14.71 -19.13 16.36
CA SER A 158 15.99 -19.85 16.31
C SER A 158 15.83 -21.33 15.90
N PRO A 159 16.83 -21.96 15.26
CA PRO A 159 16.72 -23.31 14.69
C PRO A 159 16.35 -24.41 15.70
N LYS A 160 16.50 -24.16 17.01
CA LYS A 160 16.10 -25.10 18.06
C LYS A 160 14.58 -25.33 18.11
N ASN A 161 13.79 -24.44 17.52
CA ASN A 161 12.33 -24.49 17.50
C ASN A 161 11.73 -24.62 16.10
N LEU A 162 12.49 -25.01 15.06
CA LEU A 162 11.95 -24.89 13.70
C LEU A 162 12.10 -26.09 12.76
N TYR A 163 10.91 -26.50 12.28
CA TYR A 163 10.46 -26.77 10.91
C TYR A 163 11.54 -27.25 9.93
N LYS A 164 11.19 -28.29 9.15
CA LYS A 164 12.01 -28.77 8.02
C LYS A 164 12.51 -27.57 7.23
N SER A 165 13.82 -27.37 7.30
CA SER A 165 14.54 -26.29 6.65
C SER A 165 13.99 -26.03 5.25
N LEU A 166 13.49 -24.82 5.01
CA LEU A 166 13.58 -24.22 3.68
C LEU A 166 15.05 -24.33 3.23
N PRO A 167 15.33 -24.74 1.98
CA PRO A 167 16.69 -24.99 1.53
C PRO A 167 17.56 -23.75 1.77
N SER A 168 18.60 -23.95 2.58
CA SER A 168 19.62 -22.95 2.84
C SER A 168 20.27 -22.51 1.54
N LYS A 169 20.38 -21.19 1.36
CA LYS A 169 21.06 -20.50 0.27
C LYS A 169 22.32 -21.23 -0.21
N ASN A 170 22.25 -21.79 -1.41
CA ASN A 170 23.23 -21.58 -2.48
C ASN A 170 22.63 -22.14 -3.78
N GLU A 171 22.71 -21.33 -4.83
CA GLU A 171 22.25 -21.60 -6.20
C GLU A 171 20.74 -21.50 -6.46
N LEU A 172 20.30 -20.29 -6.80
CA LEU A 172 19.62 -20.03 -8.07
C LEU A 172 19.68 -18.53 -8.36
N ASN A 173 20.71 -18.17 -9.12
CA ASN A 173 20.83 -16.87 -9.77
C ASN A 173 19.59 -16.62 -10.65
N VAL A 174 18.79 -15.62 -10.33
CA VAL A 174 17.97 -14.92 -11.33
C VAL A 174 18.62 -13.55 -11.61
N ALA A 175 19.90 -13.62 -11.93
CA ALA A 175 20.63 -12.61 -12.68
C ALA A 175 21.19 -13.31 -13.91
N LYS A 176 20.35 -13.44 -14.96
CA LYS A 176 20.73 -13.71 -16.36
C LYS A 176 19.46 -13.84 -17.21
N VAL A 177 18.99 -12.72 -17.75
CA VAL A 177 18.61 -12.65 -19.17
C VAL A 177 19.11 -11.30 -19.68
N ALA A 178 20.39 -11.28 -20.06
CA ALA A 178 20.90 -10.35 -21.06
C ALA A 178 21.65 -11.18 -22.11
N ASP A 179 21.23 -10.94 -23.35
CA ASP A 179 21.93 -11.14 -24.62
C ASP A 179 22.08 -12.55 -25.22
N TYR A 180 21.38 -12.74 -26.35
CA TYR A 180 21.94 -13.40 -27.52
C TYR A 180 21.63 -12.58 -28.79
N GLU A 181 22.54 -12.69 -29.74
CA GLU A 181 23.06 -11.61 -30.57
C GLU A 181 22.36 -11.35 -31.92
N LYS A 182 22.33 -10.06 -32.28
CA LYS A 182 22.85 -9.43 -33.52
C LYS A 182 22.91 -10.26 -34.81
N ASN A 183 22.18 -9.80 -35.85
CA ASN A 183 22.80 -9.46 -37.15
C ASN A 183 21.95 -8.46 -37.98
N SER A 184 22.38 -7.20 -37.92
CA SER A 184 22.60 -6.20 -38.98
C SER A 184 21.74 -6.21 -40.26
N ARG A 185 21.05 -5.08 -40.58
CA ARG A 185 21.48 -4.15 -41.66
C ARG A 185 20.74 -2.79 -41.63
N ILE A 186 21.55 -1.75 -41.71
CA ILE A 186 21.38 -0.31 -41.89
C ILE A 186 20.29 0.13 -42.90
N THR A 187 19.49 1.16 -42.57
CA THR A 187 19.47 2.46 -43.31
C THR A 187 18.81 3.58 -42.50
N ASN A 188 19.52 4.71 -42.48
CA ASN A 188 19.13 6.03 -41.99
C ASN A 188 17.91 6.58 -42.75
N GLN A 189 17.05 7.35 -42.06
CA GLN A 189 16.73 8.75 -42.38
C GLN A 189 15.78 9.35 -41.32
N SER A 190 16.02 10.60 -41.00
CA SER A 190 15.22 11.55 -40.20
C SER A 190 15.04 12.78 -41.11
N PRO A 191 14.29 13.84 -40.74
CA PRO A 191 12.97 13.99 -40.11
C PRO A 191 12.01 14.83 -41.00
N GLN A 192 10.72 14.93 -40.64
CA GLN A 192 9.69 15.97 -40.96
C GLN A 192 8.30 15.28 -40.90
N GLU A 193 7.17 15.84 -40.47
CA GLU A 193 6.74 17.24 -40.31
C GLU A 193 5.49 17.31 -39.40
N ILE A 194 5.18 18.54 -38.98
CA ILE A 194 4.07 18.97 -38.14
C ILE A 194 2.73 18.81 -38.88
N SER A 195 1.68 18.32 -38.21
CA SER A 195 0.31 18.83 -38.41
C SER A 195 -0.67 18.40 -37.32
N THR A 196 -1.53 19.36 -37.03
CA THR A 196 -2.58 19.51 -36.03
C THR A 196 -3.77 18.55 -36.17
N SER A 197 -4.38 18.17 -35.05
CA SER A 197 -5.85 18.30 -34.82
C SER A 197 -6.26 17.77 -33.44
N ALA A 198 -6.99 18.61 -32.69
CA ALA A 198 -7.83 18.20 -31.57
C ALA A 198 -9.06 17.42 -32.09
N PRO A 199 -9.73 16.62 -31.24
CA PRO A 199 -10.96 17.10 -30.61
C PRO A 199 -11.01 16.75 -29.11
N GLU A 200 -11.46 17.65 -28.25
CA GLU A 200 -12.87 17.93 -27.91
C GLU A 200 -13.31 17.14 -26.68
N ILE A 201 -13.53 17.92 -25.64
CA ILE A 201 -13.97 17.56 -24.30
C ILE A 201 -15.41 17.06 -24.41
N THR A 202 -15.67 15.84 -23.97
CA THR A 202 -17.04 15.44 -23.59
C THR A 202 -17.02 15.03 -22.13
N VAL A 203 -17.61 15.90 -21.32
CA VAL A 203 -17.95 15.71 -19.92
C VAL A 203 -19.14 14.75 -19.89
N MET A 204 -19.01 13.62 -19.19
CA MET A 204 -20.16 12.81 -18.77
C MET A 204 -20.10 12.61 -17.26
N GLU A 205 -21.05 13.24 -16.60
CA GLU A 205 -21.46 13.00 -15.22
C GLU A 205 -21.82 11.51 -15.00
N PRO A 206 -21.53 10.93 -13.82
CA PRO A 206 -22.26 9.76 -13.35
C PRO A 206 -23.43 10.20 -12.49
N SER A 207 -24.64 9.88 -12.96
CA SER A 207 -25.90 10.06 -12.24
C SER A 207 -25.93 9.22 -10.95
N THR A 208 -26.39 9.88 -9.89
CA THR A 208 -26.86 9.35 -8.60
C THR A 208 -28.13 8.50 -8.77
N GLY A 209 -28.12 7.23 -8.33
CA GLY A 209 -28.82 6.75 -7.11
C GLY A 209 -29.66 5.48 -7.39
N PRO A 210 -30.24 4.78 -6.39
CA PRO A 210 -30.14 4.95 -4.95
C PRO A 210 -29.65 3.70 -4.17
N THR A 211 -29.23 4.02 -2.95
CA THR A 211 -28.88 3.22 -1.78
C THR A 211 -29.90 2.16 -1.40
N ALA A 212 -29.43 0.95 -1.09
CA ALA A 212 -30.12 0.02 -0.18
C ALA A 212 -29.14 -0.37 0.93
N ALA A 213 -29.51 0.00 2.15
CA ALA A 213 -28.73 -0.12 3.37
C ALA A 213 -28.46 -1.57 3.76
N ALA A 214 -27.20 -1.89 4.01
CA ALA A 214 -26.80 -2.94 4.93
C ALA A 214 -25.78 -2.30 5.87
N THR A 215 -26.27 -1.77 7.00
CA THR A 215 -25.43 -1.37 8.12
C THR A 215 -24.80 -2.62 8.71
N ASP A 216 -23.61 -2.97 8.21
CA ASP A 216 -22.67 -3.83 8.92
C ASP A 216 -22.18 -3.03 10.12
N GLU A 217 -22.93 -3.09 11.23
CA GLU A 217 -22.56 -2.40 12.47
C GLU A 217 -21.27 -3.04 13.01
N LYS A 218 -20.15 -2.39 12.69
CA LYS A 218 -18.84 -2.70 13.24
C LYS A 218 -18.94 -2.83 14.77
N PRO A 219 -18.17 -3.74 15.39
CA PRO A 219 -18.20 -3.96 16.84
C PRO A 219 -18.10 -2.63 17.62
N PRO A 220 -18.82 -2.47 18.74
CA PRO A 220 -18.83 -1.23 19.52
C PRO A 220 -17.42 -0.72 19.85
N GLU A 221 -16.48 -1.61 20.14
CA GLU A 221 -15.08 -1.29 20.43
C GLU A 221 -14.37 -0.64 19.23
N MET A 222 -14.62 -1.13 18.02
CA MET A 222 -14.08 -0.57 16.78
C MET A 222 -14.65 0.82 16.48
N ARG A 223 -15.94 1.04 16.78
CA ARG A 223 -16.58 2.36 16.64
C ARG A 223 -15.99 3.36 17.62
N VAL A 224 -15.78 2.96 18.88
CA VAL A 224 -15.16 3.82 19.91
C VAL A 224 -13.71 4.15 19.54
N SER A 225 -12.94 3.19 19.03
CA SER A 225 -11.57 3.44 18.56
C SER A 225 -11.54 4.43 17.39
N GLN A 226 -12.44 4.28 16.40
CA GLN A 226 -12.58 5.22 15.28
C GLN A 226 -12.94 6.63 15.75
N LEU A 227 -13.84 6.75 16.75
CA LEU A 227 -14.18 8.05 17.32
C LEU A 227 -12.99 8.70 18.05
N ARG A 228 -12.20 7.93 18.78
CA ARG A 228 -10.99 8.45 19.45
C ARG A 228 -9.96 8.96 18.44
N SER A 229 -9.70 8.17 17.40
CA SER A 229 -8.80 8.56 16.31
C SER A 229 -9.30 9.83 15.62
N LEU A 230 -10.59 9.91 15.31
CA LEU A 230 -11.19 11.11 14.70
C LEU A 230 -11.04 12.34 15.61
N VAL A 231 -11.31 12.22 16.91
CA VAL A 231 -11.16 13.34 17.85
C VAL A 231 -9.72 13.81 17.90
N GLU A 232 -8.75 12.90 17.88
CA GLU A 232 -7.33 13.26 17.88
C GLU A 232 -6.91 13.98 16.59
N THR A 233 -7.34 13.49 15.44
CA THR A 233 -7.15 14.19 14.15
C THR A 233 -7.71 15.62 14.19
N LEU A 234 -8.89 15.81 14.76
CA LEU A 234 -9.52 17.13 14.87
C LEU A 234 -8.73 18.06 15.82
N ARG A 235 -8.14 17.52 16.89
CA ARG A 235 -7.28 18.30 17.81
C ARG A 235 -5.99 18.75 17.14
N ILE A 236 -5.35 17.85 16.40
CA ILE A 236 -4.13 18.17 15.65
C ILE A 236 -4.43 19.26 14.61
N ALA A 237 -5.56 19.15 13.89
CA ALA A 237 -5.99 20.17 12.94
C ALA A 237 -6.23 21.54 13.61
N ASP A 238 -6.78 21.54 14.83
CA ASP A 238 -7.00 22.76 15.61
C ASP A 238 -5.67 23.41 16.01
N GLU A 239 -4.73 22.62 16.50
CA GLU A 239 -3.40 23.11 16.91
C GLU A 239 -2.59 23.65 15.73
N ILE A 240 -2.63 22.96 14.57
CA ILE A 240 -2.00 23.43 13.34
C ILE A 240 -2.58 24.78 12.93
N SER A 241 -3.91 24.92 13.02
CA SER A 241 -4.61 26.15 12.66
C SER A 241 -4.31 27.30 13.62
N GLU A 242 -4.40 27.06 14.93
CA GLU A 242 -4.18 28.08 15.97
C GLU A 242 -2.74 28.61 15.95
N LYS A 243 -1.77 27.75 15.65
CA LYS A 243 -0.35 28.12 15.61
C LYS A 243 0.14 28.60 14.24
N GLY A 244 -0.72 28.57 13.22
CA GLY A 244 -0.36 28.95 11.85
C GLY A 244 0.75 28.08 11.25
N TYR A 245 0.75 26.78 11.56
CA TYR A 245 1.74 25.88 11.00
C TYR A 245 1.44 25.57 9.53
N LEU A 246 2.48 25.66 8.70
CA LEU A 246 2.44 25.21 7.32
C LEU A 246 2.75 23.71 7.28
N ILE A 247 1.89 22.94 6.63
CA ILE A 247 2.06 21.49 6.47
C ILE A 247 2.16 21.10 5.00
N THR A 248 2.91 20.04 4.71
CA THR A 248 3.08 19.52 3.36
C THR A 248 1.83 18.80 2.85
N SER A 249 1.71 18.62 1.54
CA SER A 249 0.62 17.82 0.94
C SER A 249 0.50 16.42 1.51
N SER A 250 1.61 15.80 1.95
CA SER A 250 1.59 14.45 2.54
C SER A 250 1.04 14.47 3.96
N GLU A 251 1.53 15.38 4.80
CA GLU A 251 1.05 15.53 6.18
C GLU A 251 -0.43 15.93 6.23
N LEU A 252 -0.87 16.79 5.31
CA LEU A 252 -2.29 17.12 5.14
C LEU A 252 -3.11 15.91 4.68
N ALA A 253 -2.56 15.07 3.81
CA ALA A 253 -3.22 13.83 3.40
C ALA A 253 -3.39 12.84 4.56
N ASP A 254 -2.35 12.67 5.38
CA ASP A 254 -2.37 11.83 6.58
C ASP A 254 -3.43 12.35 7.58
N LEU A 255 -3.50 13.67 7.77
CA LEU A 255 -4.49 14.31 8.62
C LEU A 255 -5.93 14.11 8.07
N MET A 256 -6.09 14.09 6.76
CA MET A 256 -7.39 13.94 6.10
C MET A 256 -7.83 12.48 5.90
N ASP A 257 -6.95 11.50 6.15
CA ASP A 257 -7.15 10.08 5.82
C ASP A 257 -7.42 9.90 4.31
N VAL A 258 -6.61 10.56 3.47
CA VAL A 258 -6.70 10.50 1.98
C VAL A 258 -5.32 10.43 1.36
N HIS A 259 -5.24 10.02 0.10
CA HIS A 259 -3.97 10.02 -0.64
C HIS A 259 -3.52 11.46 -1.00
N ALA A 260 -2.21 11.73 -0.99
CA ALA A 260 -1.64 13.07 -1.25
C ALA A 260 -2.04 13.67 -2.61
N SER A 261 -2.29 12.84 -3.64
CA SER A 261 -2.80 13.31 -4.93
C SER A 261 -4.22 13.88 -4.86
N ALA A 262 -5.02 13.45 -3.88
CA ALA A 262 -6.36 13.97 -3.65
C ALA A 262 -6.33 15.37 -3.00
N VAL A 263 -5.23 15.74 -2.35
CA VAL A 263 -4.99 17.08 -1.81
C VAL A 263 -4.55 18.02 -2.92
N THR A 264 -3.55 17.63 -3.71
CA THR A 264 -2.96 18.52 -4.73
C THR A 264 -3.88 18.79 -5.92
N SER A 265 -4.89 17.95 -6.16
CA SER A 265 -5.89 18.11 -7.23
C SER A 265 -7.07 19.03 -6.87
N ARG A 266 -7.24 19.42 -5.61
CA ARG A 266 -8.43 20.17 -5.12
C ARG A 266 -8.38 21.69 -5.34
N GLY A 267 -7.37 22.20 -6.05
CA GLY A 267 -7.22 23.62 -6.34
C GLY A 267 -6.34 24.35 -5.32
N ASP A 268 -6.57 25.66 -5.16
CA ASP A 268 -5.77 26.52 -4.28
C ASP A 268 -6.42 26.74 -2.90
N GLN A 269 -7.74 26.61 -2.77
CA GLN A 269 -8.44 26.74 -1.50
C GLN A 269 -9.71 25.87 -1.47
N TRP A 270 -9.97 25.18 -0.35
CA TRP A 270 -11.22 24.44 -0.15
C TRP A 270 -11.55 24.25 1.33
N ARG A 271 -12.82 23.93 1.62
CA ARG A 271 -13.28 23.60 2.96
C ARG A 271 -13.04 22.13 3.27
N TRP A 272 -12.44 21.85 4.43
CA TRP A 272 -12.34 20.52 5.02
C TRP A 272 -12.86 20.55 6.46
N ARG A 273 -14.03 19.92 6.69
CA ARG A 273 -14.75 19.98 7.96
C ARG A 273 -14.93 21.43 8.42
N ASN A 274 -14.29 21.82 9.53
CA ASN A 274 -14.38 23.15 10.13
C ASN A 274 -13.21 24.06 9.75
N TRP A 275 -12.34 23.63 8.84
CA TRP A 275 -11.18 24.39 8.40
C TRP A 275 -11.26 24.76 6.93
N ILE A 276 -10.69 25.91 6.60
CA ILE A 276 -10.34 26.31 5.24
C ILE A 276 -8.88 25.93 5.02
N VAL A 277 -8.64 25.13 3.99
CA VAL A 277 -7.30 24.71 3.61
C VAL A 277 -6.88 25.55 2.42
N SER A 278 -5.77 26.25 2.55
CA SER A 278 -5.27 27.21 1.55
C SER A 278 -3.85 26.83 1.12
N ARG A 279 -3.58 26.88 -0.19
CA ARG A 279 -2.24 26.72 -0.74
C ARG A 279 -1.45 28.00 -0.51
N VAL A 280 -0.35 27.91 0.23
CA VAL A 280 0.46 29.10 0.54
C VAL A 280 1.59 29.27 -0.46
N ARG A 281 2.48 28.28 -0.56
CA ARG A 281 3.65 28.34 -1.45
C ARG A 281 4.18 26.96 -1.79
N ARG A 282 5.10 26.92 -2.76
CA ARG A 282 5.82 25.70 -3.11
C ARG A 282 7.27 25.82 -2.66
N GLU A 283 7.75 24.82 -1.94
CA GLU A 283 9.15 24.68 -1.55
C GLU A 283 9.73 23.43 -2.22
N GLY A 284 10.53 23.65 -3.26
CA GLY A 284 11.04 22.58 -4.10
C GLY A 284 9.91 21.76 -4.72
N ASN A 285 9.83 20.47 -4.37
CA ASN A 285 8.80 19.57 -4.87
C ASN A 285 7.56 19.44 -3.95
N GLN A 286 7.53 20.19 -2.85
CA GLN A 286 6.44 20.14 -1.88
C GLN A 286 5.58 21.40 -1.96
N ILE A 287 4.27 21.22 -1.77
CA ILE A 287 3.31 22.32 -1.62
C ILE A 287 3.02 22.43 -0.13
N LEU A 288 3.11 23.66 0.39
CA LEU A 288 2.77 24.01 1.76
C LEU A 288 1.34 24.52 1.82
N TRP A 289 0.61 24.01 2.79
CA TRP A 289 -0.78 24.28 3.06
C TRP A 289 -0.95 24.89 4.43
N GLU A 290 -1.90 25.79 4.56
CA GLU A 290 -2.32 26.43 5.80
C GLU A 290 -3.76 26.04 6.11
N LEU A 291 -4.06 25.88 7.40
CA LEU A 291 -5.40 25.57 7.90
C LEU A 291 -5.91 26.77 8.71
N GLU A 292 -7.08 27.28 8.37
CA GLU A 292 -7.75 28.34 9.12
C GLU A 292 -9.10 27.85 9.62
N ARG A 293 -9.49 28.17 10.85
CA ARG A 293 -10.83 27.87 11.36
C ARG A 293 -11.86 28.62 10.52
N GLY A 294 -12.69 27.89 9.79
CA GLY A 294 -13.70 28.44 8.90
C GLY A 294 -14.81 29.23 9.61
N ASP A 295 -14.89 29.14 10.95
CA ASP A 295 -15.81 29.91 11.77
C ASP A 295 -15.27 31.33 12.10
N GLN A 296 -13.97 31.58 11.87
CA GLN A 296 -13.32 32.89 12.09
C GLN A 296 -13.28 33.77 10.82
N VAL A 297 -13.45 33.17 9.63
CA VAL A 297 -13.29 33.87 8.33
C VAL A 297 -14.60 34.59 7.88
N GLY A 298 -15.69 34.47 8.64
CA GLY A 298 -16.99 35.07 8.31
C GLY A 298 -17.43 36.25 9.19
N GLY A 299 -16.51 36.87 9.95
CA GLY A 299 -16.82 37.87 10.98
C GLY A 299 -16.49 39.33 10.65
N GLU A 300 -15.97 39.64 9.46
CA GLU A 300 -15.64 41.03 9.06
C GLU A 300 -16.33 41.41 7.74
N GLU A 301 -17.67 41.34 7.71
CA GLU A 301 -18.48 42.20 6.85
C GLU A 301 -19.71 42.64 7.66
N ASP A 302 -19.58 43.78 8.34
CA ASP A 302 -20.68 44.69 8.72
C ASP A 302 -20.17 46.14 8.73
#